data_AF-A0A920ED14-F1
#
_entry.id   AF-A0A920ED14-F1
#
_cell.length_a   1.000
_cell.length_b   1.000
_cell.length_c   1.000
_cell.angle_alpha   90.00
_cell.angle_beta   90.00
_cell.angle_gamma   90.00
#
_symmetry.space_group_name_H-M   'P 1'
#
loop_
_entity.id
_entity.type
_entity.pdbx_description
1 polymer ?
#
loop_
_entity_poly.entity_id
_entity_poly.type
_entity_poly.pdbx_seq_one_letter_code
_entity_poly.pdbx_strand_id
1 'polypeptide(L)' 'MAIDISKSIFRKLAINGEVFSQGFFRTLKATYYRTALDLSDRYQHDAEMNGYPIDRHSEENLIELFASNHQSW' A
#
# COMPACT_ATOMS: atom_id res chain seq x y z
N MET A 1 -6.33 10.08 -7.05
CA MET A 1 -6.39 8.83 -7.84
C MET A 1 -6.37 7.58 -6.97
N ALA A 2 -5.28 7.24 -6.24
CA ALA A 2 -5.26 6.04 -5.39
C ALA A 2 -6.41 6.02 -4.35
N ILE A 3 -6.65 7.15 -3.68
CA ILE A 3 -7.77 7.32 -2.73
C ILE A 3 -9.13 7.06 -3.38
N ASP A 4 -9.33 7.50 -4.62
CA ASP A 4 -10.60 7.37 -5.33
C ASP A 4 -10.87 5.91 -5.71
N ILE A 5 -9.83 5.18 -6.14
CA ILE A 5 -9.88 3.74 -6.42
C ILE A 5 -10.20 2.97 -5.13
N SER A 6 -9.45 3.22 -4.05
CA SER A 6 -9.68 2.55 -2.77
C SER A 6 -11.11 2.80 -2.25
N LYS A 7 -11.59 4.04 -2.31
CA LYS A 7 -12.99 4.39 -1.95
C LYS A 7 -14.01 3.64 -2.80
N SER A 8 -13.78 3.52 -4.11
CA SER A 8 -14.68 2.78 -4.99
C SER A 8 -14.77 1.30 -4.59
N ILE A 9 -13.62 0.67 -4.30
CA ILE A 9 -13.54 -0.72 -3.84
C ILE A 9 -14.29 -0.90 -2.52
N PHE A 10 -14.00 -0.07 -1.51
CA PHE A 10 -14.67 -0.18 -0.20
C PHE A 10 -16.17 0.07 -0.28
N ARG A 11 -16.62 1.01 -1.11
CA ARG A 11 -18.05 1.23 -1.36
C ARG A 11 -18.70 0.00 -1.98
N LYS A 12 -18.05 -0.62 -2.97
CA LYS A 12 -18.60 -1.81 -3.63
C LYS A 12 -18.73 -2.99 -2.65
N LEU A 13 -17.74 -3.18 -1.81
CA LEU A 13 -17.76 -4.21 -0.76
C LEU A 13 -18.84 -3.92 0.30
N ALA A 14 -19.00 -2.67 0.74
CA ALA A 14 -20.07 -2.29 1.67
C ALA A 14 -21.47 -2.54 1.08
N ILE A 15 -21.67 -2.23 -0.21
CA ILE A 15 -22.93 -2.54 -0.92
C ILE A 15 -23.21 -4.05 -0.94
N ASN A 16 -22.16 -4.88 -1.00
CA ASN A 16 -22.28 -6.33 -0.94
C ASN A 16 -22.49 -6.88 0.50
N GLY A 17 -22.56 -6.01 1.51
CA GLY A 17 -22.83 -6.38 2.90
C GLY A 17 -21.61 -6.52 3.80
N GLU A 18 -20.41 -6.18 3.32
CA GLU A 18 -19.20 -6.22 4.16
C GLU A 18 -19.20 -5.10 5.21
N VAL A 19 -18.92 -5.47 6.46
CA VAL A 19 -18.84 -4.54 7.59
C VAL A 19 -17.38 -4.35 7.98
N PHE A 20 -16.86 -3.14 7.77
CA PHE A 20 -15.47 -2.84 8.10
C PHE A 20 -15.30 -2.45 9.56
N SER A 21 -14.46 -3.21 10.27
CA SER A 21 -14.04 -2.87 11.63
C SER A 21 -12.73 -2.09 11.64
N GLN A 22 -12.42 -1.43 12.75
CA GLN A 22 -11.10 -0.83 12.95
C GLN A 22 -9.97 -1.89 12.90
N GLY A 23 -10.24 -3.13 13.31
CA GLY A 23 -9.29 -4.24 13.19
C GLY A 23 -8.97 -4.59 11.74
N PHE A 24 -9.98 -4.57 10.86
CA PHE A 24 -9.80 -4.81 9.43
C PHE A 24 -8.80 -3.81 8.82
N PHE A 25 -8.99 -2.50 9.06
CA PHE A 25 -8.09 -1.48 8.50
C PHE A 25 -6.67 -1.56 9.08
N ARG A 26 -6.50 -1.92 10.36
CA ARG A 26 -5.18 -2.19 10.95
C ARG A 26 -4.47 -3.34 10.24
N THR A 27 -5.16 -4.45 10.02
CA THR A 27 -4.61 -5.60 9.30
C THR A 27 -4.31 -5.24 7.85
N LEU A 28 -5.20 -4.53 7.17
CA LEU A 28 -4.99 -4.08 5.78
C LEU A 28 -3.74 -3.22 5.66
N LYS A 29 -3.53 -2.29 6.60
CA LYS A 29 -2.34 -1.42 6.65
C LYS A 29 -1.06 -2.23 6.89
N ALA A 30 -1.07 -3.17 7.82
CA ALA A 30 0.08 -4.04 8.07
C ALA A 30 0.42 -4.91 6.85
N THR A 31 -0.60 -5.46 6.20
CA THR A 31 -0.45 -6.25 4.96
C THR A 31 0.09 -5.40 3.82
N TYR A 32 -0.44 -4.19 3.63
CA TYR A 32 0.08 -3.24 2.64
C TYR A 32 1.56 -2.96 2.87
N TYR A 33 1.92 -2.56 4.09
CA TYR A 33 3.30 -2.17 4.43
C TYR A 33 4.28 -3.31 4.14
N ARG A 34 3.99 -4.53 4.60
CA ARG A 34 4.87 -5.69 4.36
C ARG A 34 4.94 -6.04 2.87
N THR A 35 3.80 -6.09 2.18
CA THR A 35 3.76 -6.41 0.75
C THR A 35 4.52 -5.36 -0.07
N ALA A 36 4.39 -4.09 0.28
CA ALA A 36 5.05 -2.99 -0.44
C ALA A 36 6.58 -3.05 -0.28
N LEU A 37 7.08 -3.33 0.93
CA LEU A 37 8.51 -3.54 1.16
C LEU A 37 9.04 -4.75 0.37
N ASP A 38 8.33 -5.88 0.41
CA ASP A 38 8.70 -7.09 -0.34
C ASP A 38 8.73 -6.84 -1.86
N LEU A 39 7.81 -6.02 -2.37
CA LEU A 39 7.75 -5.67 -3.79
C LEU A 39 8.86 -4.68 -4.18
N SER A 40 9.13 -3.67 -3.36
CA SER A 40 10.22 -2.71 -3.62
C SER A 40 11.56 -3.42 -3.73
N ASP A 41 11.83 -4.38 -2.83
CA ASP A 41 13.04 -5.21 -2.87
C ASP A 41 13.16 -6.01 -4.18
N ARG A 42 12.07 -6.65 -4.61
CA ARG A 42 12.03 -7.42 -5.86
C ARG A 42 12.23 -6.55 -7.09
N TYR A 43 11.57 -5.39 -7.14
CA TYR A 43 11.68 -4.50 -8.27
C TYR A 43 13.03 -3.79 -8.33
N GLN A 44 13.68 -3.54 -7.19
CA GLN A 44 15.06 -3.08 -7.16
C GLN A 44 15.97 -4.11 -7.85
N HIS A 45 15.87 -5.39 -7.48
CA HIS A 45 16.69 -6.44 -8.11
C HIS A 45 16.43 -6.57 -9.61
N ASP A 46 15.17 -6.48 -10.03
CA ASP A 46 14.81 -6.50 -11.46
C ASP A 46 15.38 -5.28 -12.20
N ALA A 47 15.30 -4.10 -11.59
CA ALA A 47 15.82 -2.87 -12.19
C ALA A 47 17.35 -2.87 -12.27
N GLU A 48 18.04 -3.37 -11.24
CA GLU A 48 19.50 -3.59 -11.25
C GLU A 48 19.93 -4.54 -12.38
N MET A 49 19.21 -5.66 -12.55
CA MET A 49 19.47 -6.60 -13.67
C MET A 49 19.27 -5.95 -15.03
N ASN A 50 18.30 -5.04 -15.15
CA ASN A 50 17.99 -4.32 -16.38
C ASN A 50 18.83 -3.04 -16.57
N GLY A 51 19.73 -2.70 -15.64
CA GLY A 51 20.58 -1.51 -15.71
C GLY A 51 19.87 -0.19 -15.40
N TYR A 52 18.70 -0.23 -14.75
CA TYR A 52 17.95 0.93 -14.28
C TYR A 52 18.13 1.10 -12.76
N PRO A 53 19.03 1.97 -12.29
CA PRO A 53 19.19 2.20 -10.86
C PRO A 53 17.95 2.90 -10.28
N ILE A 54 17.39 2.34 -9.20
CA ILE A 54 16.26 2.90 -8.44
C ILE A 54 16.75 3.39 -7.08
N ASP A 55 16.24 4.53 -6.61
CA ASP A 55 16.44 5.01 -5.24
C ASP A 55 15.50 4.28 -4.26
N ARG A 56 16.00 3.19 -3.68
CA ARG A 56 15.28 2.38 -2.68
C ARG A 56 14.83 3.21 -1.47
N HIS A 57 15.68 4.13 -1.00
CA HIS A 57 15.36 4.89 0.20
C HIS A 57 14.18 5.82 -0.03
N SER A 58 14.12 6.45 -1.22
CA SER A 58 12.97 7.23 -1.65
C SER A 58 11.69 6.39 -1.75
N GLU A 59 11.77 5.16 -2.27
CA GLU A 59 10.61 4.25 -2.31
C GLU A 59 10.12 3.83 -0.91
N GLU A 60 11.04 3.44 -0.02
CA GLU A 60 10.70 3.08 1.36
C GLU A 60 10.03 4.24 2.10
N ASN A 61 10.55 5.47 1.93
CA ASN A 61 9.94 6.68 2.50
C ASN A 61 8.52 6.91 1.97
N LEU A 62 8.26 6.67 0.68
CA LEU A 62 6.90 6.77 0.12
C LEU A 62 5.95 5.71 0.68
N ILE A 63 6.44 4.48 0.86
CA ILE A 63 5.69 3.37 1.47
C ILE A 63 5.32 3.70 2.92
N GLU A 64 6.27 4.22 3.70
CA GLU A 64 6.05 4.67 5.08
C GLU A 64 5.08 5.85 5.16
N LEU A 65 5.23 6.83 4.27
CA LEU A 65 4.32 7.98 4.20
C LEU A 65 2.90 7.48 3.92
N PHE A 66 2.71 6.57 2.98
CA PHE A 66 1.38 6.04 2.67
C PHE A 66 0.80 5.22 3.81
N ALA A 67 1.61 4.37 4.45
CA ALA A 67 1.19 3.60 5.60
C ALA A 67 0.81 4.51 6.78
N SER A 68 1.61 5.53 7.09
CA SER A 68 1.40 6.42 8.24
C SER A 68 0.24 7.41 8.06
N ASN A 69 0.00 7.92 6.85
CA ASN A 69 -0.79 9.13 6.62
C ASN A 69 -2.34 8.95 6.61
N HIS A 70 -2.91 8.07 7.44
CA HIS A 70 -4.36 7.84 7.51
C HIS A 70 -4.88 7.83 8.97
N GLN A 71 -4.44 8.80 9.77
CA GLN A 71 -4.86 8.94 11.18
C GLN A 71 -6.21 9.68 11.36
N SER A 72 -6.92 10.01 10.27
CA SER A 72 -8.22 10.67 10.30
C SER A 72 -9.25 9.95 9.41
N TRP A 73 -9.76 8.82 9.89
CA TRP A 73 -11.00 8.20 9.42
C TRP A 73 -11.83 7.78 10.62
#